data_AF-A0A4U0YXL2-F1
#
_entry.id   AF-A0A4U0YXL2-F1
#
_cell.length_a   1.000
_cell.length_b   1.000
_cell.length_c   1.000
_cell.angle_alpha   90.00
_cell.angle_beta   90.00
_cell.angle_gamma   90.00
#
_symmetry.space_group_name_H-M   'P 1'
#
loop_
_entity.id
_entity.type
_entity.pdbx_description
1 polymer ?
#
loop_
_entity_poly.entity_id
_entity_poly.type
_entity_poly.pdbx_seq_one_letter_code
_entity_poly.pdbx_strand_id
1 'polypeptide(L)'
;MSAAPPGLLSLVQWLSPAFPTGGFAYSHGLEWAISAGEVRDGASVERWLADVLRFGAGRTDAILLAQALAADADLGALTDIAR
;
A
#
# COMPACT_ATOMS: atom_id res chain seq x y z
N MET A 1 16.26 -28.06 6.69
CA MET A 1 15.70 -26.73 6.38
C MET A 1 14.39 -26.97 5.67
N SER A 2 13.26 -26.56 6.25
CA SER A 2 11.96 -26.69 5.58
C SER A 2 11.97 -25.87 4.29
N ALA A 3 11.44 -26.43 3.19
CA ALA A 3 11.24 -25.67 1.97
C ALA A 3 10.33 -24.47 2.26
N ALA A 4 10.66 -23.33 1.67
CA ALA A 4 9.82 -22.14 1.75
C ALA A 4 8.41 -22.46 1.22
N PRO A 5 7.33 -21.94 1.84
CA PRO A 5 5.98 -22.16 1.37
C PRO A 5 5.85 -21.74 -0.11
N PRO A 6 5.06 -22.46 -0.92
CA PRO A 6 4.82 -22.11 -2.31
C PRO A 6 4.45 -20.63 -2.45
N GLY A 7 5.12 -19.91 -3.37
CA GLY A 7 4.85 -18.49 -3.64
C GLY A 7 5.65 -17.48 -2.81
N LEU A 8 6.40 -17.88 -1.77
CA LEU A 8 7.17 -16.92 -0.97
C LEU A 8 8.19 -16.13 -1.81
N LEU A 9 8.89 -16.79 -2.73
CA LEU A 9 9.86 -16.13 -3.60
C LEU A 9 9.19 -15.08 -4.51
N SER A 10 8.01 -15.38 -5.03
CA SER A 10 7.23 -14.44 -5.83
C SER A 10 6.78 -13.23 -5.02
N LEU A 11 6.33 -13.44 -3.77
CA LEU A 11 5.97 -12.34 -2.86
C LEU A 11 7.16 -11.43 -2.55
N VAL A 12 8.35 -12.00 -2.29
CA VAL A 12 9.58 -11.22 -2.06
C VAL A 12 9.94 -10.39 -3.29
N GLN A 13 9.76 -10.93 -4.49
CA GLN A 13 10.01 -10.20 -5.73
C GLN A 13 9.02 -9.04 -5.92
N TRP A 14 7.73 -9.27 -5.70
CA TRP A 14 6.67 -8.27 -5.87
C TRP A 14 6.75 -7.14 -4.85
N LEU A 15 7.06 -7.44 -3.60
CA LEU A 15 7.13 -6.47 -2.51
C LEU A 15 8.50 -5.79 -2.38
N SER A 16 9.43 -6.08 -3.29
CA SER A 16 10.73 -5.44 -3.33
C SER A 16 10.60 -3.95 -3.68
N PRO A 17 11.29 -3.03 -2.97
CA PRO A 17 11.40 -1.63 -3.39
C PRO A 17 12.03 -1.45 -4.77
N ALA A 18 12.75 -2.46 -5.27
CA ALA A 18 13.34 -2.47 -6.61
C ALA A 18 12.37 -2.97 -7.68
N PHE A 19 11.13 -3.36 -7.34
CA PHE A 19 10.13 -3.79 -8.30
C PHE A 19 9.75 -2.60 -9.21
N PRO A 20 9.74 -2.77 -10.55
CA PRO A 20 9.75 -1.63 -11.48
C PRO A 20 8.34 -1.05 -11.75
N THR A 21 7.64 -0.65 -10.69
CA THR A 21 6.31 -0.02 -10.75
C THR A 21 6.34 1.51 -10.75
N GLY A 22 7.51 2.11 -10.54
CA GLY A 22 7.69 3.56 -10.39
C GLY A 22 7.44 4.00 -8.95
N GLY A 23 8.49 4.46 -8.26
CA GLY A 23 8.51 4.66 -6.80
C GLY A 23 7.70 5.85 -6.25
N PHE A 24 6.79 6.45 -7.02
CA PHE A 24 6.13 7.71 -6.67
C PHE A 24 4.74 7.56 -6.02
N ALA A 25 4.17 6.35 -5.98
CA ALA A 25 2.82 6.15 -5.43
C ALA A 25 2.75 6.25 -3.88
N TYR A 26 3.89 6.21 -3.19
CA TYR A 26 3.95 6.06 -1.72
C TYR A 26 4.01 7.37 -0.94
N SER A 27 4.08 8.53 -1.61
CA SER A 27 4.32 9.80 -0.91
C SER A 27 3.14 10.16 -0.01
N HIS A 28 1.89 9.91 -0.41
CA HIS A 28 0.68 10.29 0.32
C HIS A 28 0.72 11.72 0.91
N GLY A 29 1.43 12.64 0.24
CA GLY A 29 1.61 14.02 0.70
C GLY A 29 2.55 14.17 1.90
N LEU A 30 3.41 13.19 2.20
CA LEU A 30 4.37 13.23 3.30
C LEU A 30 5.29 14.45 3.22
N GLU A 31 5.75 14.83 2.02
CA GLU A 31 6.58 16.03 1.82
C GLU A 31 5.84 17.31 2.22
N TRP A 32 4.55 17.37 1.93
CA TRP A 32 3.70 18.48 2.35
C TRP A 32 3.47 18.46 3.87
N ALA A 33 3.18 17.30 4.45
CA ALA A 33 2.96 17.16 5.90
C ALA A 33 4.22 17.53 6.72
N ILE A 34 5.41 17.24 6.17
CA ILE A 34 6.68 17.71 6.72
C ILE A 34 6.79 19.23 6.59
N SER A 35 6.53 19.78 5.41
CA SER A 35 6.62 21.23 5.15
C SER A 35 5.64 22.04 6.00
N ALA A 36 4.47 21.49 6.31
CA ALA A 36 3.47 22.08 7.20
C ALA A 36 3.80 21.93 8.69
N GLY A 37 4.85 21.17 9.04
CA GLY A 37 5.26 20.92 10.42
C GLY A 37 4.38 19.91 11.18
N GLU A 38 3.48 19.21 10.50
CA GLU A 38 2.66 18.13 11.06
C GLU A 38 3.51 16.89 11.36
N VAL A 39 4.47 16.59 10.46
CA VAL A 39 5.47 15.54 10.61
C VAL A 39 6.84 16.18 10.86
N ARG A 40 7.41 15.97 12.05
CA ARG A 40 8.64 16.63 12.52
C ARG A 40 9.61 15.72 13.25
N ASP A 41 9.18 14.51 13.60
CA ASP A 41 9.93 13.51 14.35
C ASP A 41 9.37 12.10 14.10
N GLY A 42 10.04 11.07 14.62
CA GLY A 42 9.61 9.68 14.44
C GLY A 42 8.20 9.38 14.96
N ALA A 43 7.80 9.99 16.08
CA ALA A 43 6.47 9.77 16.66
C ALA A 43 5.36 10.39 15.79
N SER A 44 5.63 11.53 15.17
CA SER A 44 4.71 12.16 14.21
C SER A 44 4.61 11.40 12.89
N VAL A 45 5.71 10.79 12.41
CA VAL A 45 5.67 9.87 11.26
C VAL A 45 4.82 8.65 11.56
N GLU A 46 4.98 8.04 12.74
CA GLU A 46 4.18 6.87 13.14
C GLU A 46 2.68 7.19 13.17
N ARG A 47 2.29 8.34 13.73
CA ARG A 47 0.88 8.79 13.73
C ARG A 47 0.37 9.02 12.31
N TRP A 48 1.12 9.75 11.49
CA TRP A 48 0.76 10.00 10.10
C TRP A 48 0.58 8.68 9.32
N LEU A 49 1.49 7.71 9.51
CA LEU A 49 1.40 6.40 8.87
C LEU A 49 0.17 5.63 9.34
N ALA A 50 -0.14 5.67 10.65
CA ALA A 50 -1.35 5.04 11.17
C ALA A 50 -2.62 5.64 10.54
N ASP A 51 -2.65 6.95 10.31
CA ASP A 51 -3.77 7.61 9.66
C ASP A 51 -3.90 7.21 8.18
N VAL A 52 -2.78 7.15 7.44
CA VAL A 52 -2.74 6.64 6.06
C VAL A 52 -3.29 5.20 5.98
N LEU A 53 -2.91 4.34 6.92
CA LEU A 53 -3.34 2.94 6.95
C LEU A 53 -4.80 2.74 7.40
N ARG A 54 -5.32 3.59 8.29
CA ARG A 54 -6.66 3.41 8.88
C ARG A 54 -7.76 4.20 8.19
N PHE A 55 -7.40 5.35 7.63
CA PHE A 55 -8.35 6.33 7.10
C PHE A 55 -8.00 6.78 5.68
N GLY A 56 -6.75 6.60 5.23
CA GLY A 56 -6.29 7.02 3.91
C GLY A 56 -6.24 5.90 2.86
N ALA A 57 -5.39 6.12 1.86
CA ALA A 57 -5.24 5.25 0.71
C ALA A 57 -4.80 3.82 1.08
N GLY A 58 -4.02 3.63 2.14
CA GLY A 58 -3.63 2.29 2.60
C GLY A 58 -4.83 1.41 2.95
N ARG A 59 -5.90 2.00 3.48
CA ARG A 59 -7.18 1.29 3.70
C ARG A 59 -7.90 1.00 2.39
N THR A 60 -7.99 1.96 1.50
CA THR A 60 -8.66 1.81 0.21
C THR A 60 -8.00 0.70 -0.62
N ASP A 61 -6.67 0.70 -0.72
CA ASP A 61 -5.90 -0.31 -1.44
C ASP A 61 -6.12 -1.71 -0.86
N ALA A 62 -6.13 -1.83 0.47
CA ALA A 62 -6.40 -3.10 1.14
C ALA A 62 -7.82 -3.62 0.85
N ILE A 63 -8.82 -2.73 0.82
CA ILE A 63 -10.20 -3.10 0.47
C ILE A 63 -10.27 -3.57 -0.98
N LEU A 64 -9.74 -2.79 -1.93
CA LEU A 64 -9.77 -3.13 -3.35
C LEU A 64 -9.02 -4.44 -3.62
N LEU A 65 -7.86 -4.65 -3.00
CA LEU A 65 -7.11 -5.89 -3.10
C LEU A 65 -7.90 -7.08 -2.55
N ALA A 66 -8.54 -6.93 -1.39
CA ALA A 66 -9.37 -8.00 -0.81
C ALA A 66 -10.56 -8.35 -1.71
N GLN A 67 -11.21 -7.36 -2.33
CA GLN A 67 -12.30 -7.61 -3.29
C GLN A 67 -11.77 -8.27 -4.57
N ALA A 68 -10.62 -7.86 -5.08
CA ALA A 68 -10.03 -8.44 -6.29
C ALA A 68 -9.58 -9.89 -6.10
N LEU A 69 -9.26 -10.30 -4.86
CA LEU A 69 -8.88 -11.68 -4.52
C LEU A 69 -10.07 -12.60 -4.28
N ALA A 70 -11.31 -12.10 -4.28
CA ALA A 70 -12.50 -12.93 -4.14
C ALA A 70 -12.67 -13.87 -5.36
N ALA A 71 -13.23 -15.07 -5.13
CA ALA A 71 -13.35 -16.09 -6.18
C ALA A 71 -14.27 -15.67 -7.34
N ASP A 72 -15.23 -14.79 -7.05
CA ASP A 72 -16.24 -14.24 -7.95
C ASP A 72 -16.00 -12.75 -8.26
N ALA A 73 -14.77 -12.27 -8.05
CA ALA A 73 -14.43 -10.86 -8.24
C ALA A 73 -14.74 -10.36 -9.65
N ASP A 74 -15.55 -9.29 -9.75
CA ASP A 74 -15.70 -8.51 -10.97
C ASP A 74 -14.59 -7.47 -11.08
N LEU A 75 -13.49 -7.87 -11.72
CA LEU A 75 -12.34 -7.00 -11.93
C LEU A 75 -12.65 -5.80 -12.83
N GLY A 76 -13.67 -5.90 -13.70
CA GLY A 76 -14.12 -4.80 -14.55
C GLY A 76 -14.73 -3.70 -13.71
N ALA A 77 -15.72 -4.05 -12.88
CA ALA A 77 -16.35 -3.12 -11.96
C ALA A 77 -15.36 -2.50 -10.96
N LEU A 78 -14.40 -3.29 -10.44
CA LEU A 78 -13.36 -2.77 -9.54
C LEU A 78 -12.42 -1.79 -10.26
N THR A 79 -12.10 -2.03 -11.54
CA THR A 79 -11.29 -1.10 -12.34
C THR A 79 -11.99 0.24 -12.53
N ASP A 80 -13.32 0.24 -12.73
CA ASP A 80 -14.10 1.47 -12.89
C ASP A 80 -14.16 2.30 -11.61
N ILE A 81 -14.18 1.65 -10.43
CA ILE A 81 -14.15 2.32 -9.12
C ILE A 81 -12.74 2.84 -8.77
N ALA A 82 -11.69 2.19 -9.27
CA ALA A 82 -10.30 2.52 -8.95
C ALA A 82 -9.68 3.62 -9.85
N ARG A 83 -10.39 4.10 -10.87
CA ARG A 83 -9.98 5.25 -11.71
C ARG A 83 -10.28 6.59 -11.05
#